data_AF-A0A959LRC4-F1
#
_entry.id   AF-A0A959LRC4-F1
#
_cell.length_a   1.000
_cell.length_b   1.000
_cell.length_c   1.000
_cell.angle_alpha   90.00
_cell.angle_beta   90.00
_cell.angle_gamma   90.00
#
_symmetry.space_group_name_H-M   'P 1'
#
loop_
_entity.id
_entity.type
_entity.pdbx_description
1 polymer ?
#
loop_
_entity_poly.entity_id
_entity_poly.type
_entity_poly.pdbx_seq_one_letter_code
_entity_poly.pdbx_strand_id
1 'polypeptide(L)'
;MEKQDKNSWVGDVMNSTEGMQKAMPPDGLFAKIESKLNSGVTYVKTVPMRTVFAVAASLALLISVNVYILNKIKTTTKSETKDDMETVIEYYGLDNQTNIYL
;
A
#
# COMPACT_ATOMS: atom_id res chain seq x y z
N MET A 1 -8.56 38.02 -40.68
CA MET A 1 -9.05 36.73 -40.14
C MET A 1 -10.56 36.83 -40.06
N GLU A 2 -11.22 36.21 -41.04
CA GLU A 2 -12.68 36.24 -41.21
C GLU A 2 -13.32 35.40 -40.09
N LYS A 3 -14.22 36.02 -39.31
CA LYS A 3 -14.94 35.34 -38.23
C LYS A 3 -16.03 34.49 -38.87
N GLN A 4 -15.84 33.18 -38.96
CA GLN A 4 -16.90 32.30 -39.42
C GLN A 4 -18.07 32.34 -38.42
N ASP A 5 -19.24 32.74 -38.92
CA ASP A 5 -20.47 32.87 -38.16
C ASP A 5 -20.94 31.49 -37.67
N LYS A 6 -21.21 31.37 -36.37
CA LYS A 6 -21.63 30.10 -35.73
C LYS A 6 -22.84 29.43 -36.40
N ASN A 7 -23.66 30.19 -37.12
CA ASN A 7 -24.84 29.69 -37.83
C ASN A 7 -24.49 28.89 -39.09
N SER A 8 -23.35 29.14 -39.75
CA SER A 8 -22.97 28.37 -40.94
C SER A 8 -22.58 26.94 -40.55
N TRP A 9 -21.84 26.78 -39.46
CA TRP A 9 -21.40 25.48 -38.96
C TRP A 9 -22.57 24.56 -38.59
N VAL A 10 -23.63 25.10 -37.98
CA VAL A 10 -24.82 24.30 -37.65
C VAL A 10 -25.52 23.81 -38.92
N GLY A 11 -25.65 24.68 -39.92
CA GLY A 11 -26.21 24.31 -41.23
C GLY A 11 -25.38 23.25 -41.94
N ASP A 12 -24.05 23.40 -41.94
CA ASP A 12 -23.12 22.44 -42.54
C ASP A 12 -23.19 21.07 -41.85
N VAL A 13 -23.32 21.03 -40.52
CA VAL A 13 -23.48 19.78 -39.76
C VAL A 13 -24.82 19.12 -40.04
N MET A 14 -25.91 19.90 -40.12
CA MET A 14 -27.24 19.36 -40.42
C MET A 14 -27.32 18.82 -41.84
N ASN A 15 -26.78 19.56 -42.81
CA ASN A 15 -26.71 19.16 -44.22
C ASN A 15 -25.73 18.00 -44.44
N SER A 16 -24.74 17.79 -43.58
CA SER A 16 -23.84 16.62 -43.67
C SER A 16 -24.54 15.29 -43.38
N THR A 17 -25.74 15.34 -42.78
CA THR A 17 -26.57 14.17 -42.47
C THR A 17 -27.71 13.98 -43.46
N GLU A 18 -27.98 14.97 -44.33
CA GLU A 18 -28.97 14.83 -45.40
C GLU A 18 -28.51 13.79 -46.42
N GLY A 19 -29.32 12.74 -46.61
CA GLY A 19 -28.98 11.60 -47.47
C GLY A 19 -28.33 10.40 -46.76
N MET A 20 -28.08 10.49 -45.46
CA MET A 20 -27.64 9.32 -44.68
C MET A 20 -28.79 8.34 -44.48
N GLN A 21 -28.64 7.14 -45.04
CA GLN A 21 -29.54 6.02 -44.77
C GLN A 21 -29.32 5.53 -43.33
N LYS A 22 -30.41 5.26 -42.61
CA LYS A 22 -30.35 4.66 -41.27
C LYS A 22 -29.56 3.35 -41.34
N ALA A 23 -28.39 3.31 -40.70
CA ALA A 23 -27.59 2.10 -40.63
C ALA A 23 -28.39 1.02 -39.89
N MET A 24 -28.65 -0.10 -40.56
CA MET A 24 -29.22 -1.26 -39.90
C MET A 24 -28.15 -1.85 -38.99
N PRO A 25 -28.38 -1.92 -37.67
CA PRO A 25 -27.41 -2.54 -36.79
C PRO A 25 -27.20 -4.00 -37.22
N PRO A 26 -25.97 -4.53 -37.16
CA PRO A 26 -25.71 -5.95 -37.37
C PRO A 26 -26.57 -6.80 -36.44
N ASP A 27 -27.04 -7.95 -36.94
CA ASP A 27 -27.74 -8.91 -36.12
C ASP A 27 -26.88 -9.30 -34.90
N GLY A 28 -27.48 -9.26 -33.71
CA GLY A 28 -26.78 -9.57 -32.45
C GLY A 28 -25.92 -8.45 -31.87
N LEU A 29 -25.93 -7.23 -32.43
CA LEU A 29 -25.22 -6.08 -31.82
C LEU A 29 -25.69 -5.83 -30.37
N PHE A 30 -27.00 -5.93 -30.13
CA PHE A 30 -27.58 -5.83 -28.80
C PHE A 30 -27.07 -6.93 -27.86
N ALA A 31 -27.04 -8.19 -28.31
CA ALA A 31 -26.49 -9.30 -27.54
C ALA A 31 -24.99 -9.10 -27.22
N LYS A 32 -24.23 -8.49 -28.13
CA LYS A 32 -22.81 -8.16 -27.92
C LYS A 32 -22.62 -7.05 -26.88
N ILE A 33 -23.50 -6.05 -26.89
CA ILE A 33 -23.50 -4.97 -25.90
C ILE A 33 -23.87 -5.53 -24.53
N GLU A 34 -24.93 -6.34 -24.45
CA GLU A 34 -25.38 -6.99 -23.23
C GLU A 34 -24.33 -7.94 -22.65
N SER A 35 -23.68 -8.73 -23.50
CA SER A 35 -22.54 -9.57 -23.11
C SER A 35 -21.40 -8.74 -22.53
N LYS A 36 -21.02 -7.62 -23.17
CA LYS A 36 -19.96 -6.73 -22.66
C LYS A 36 -20.35 -6.02 -21.37
N LEU A 37 -21.61 -5.65 -21.20
CA LEU A 37 -22.10 -4.99 -20.00
C LEU A 37 -22.08 -5.97 -18.80
N ASN A 38 -22.52 -7.21 -19.03
CA ASN A 38 -22.45 -8.29 -18.04
C ASN A 38 -21.01 -8.75 -17.74
N SER A 39 -20.10 -8.66 -18.72
CA SER A 39 -18.67 -8.97 -18.55
C SER A 39 -17.90 -7.83 -17.86
N GLY A 40 -18.36 -6.59 -18.01
CA GLY A 40 -17.77 -5.38 -17.44
C GLY A 40 -18.07 -5.21 -15.95
N VAL A 41 -19.10 -5.89 -15.44
CA VAL A 41 -19.24 -6.15 -14.00
C VAL A 41 -18.22 -7.23 -13.63
N THR A 42 -16.96 -6.82 -13.56
CA THR A 42 -15.90 -7.64 -12.98
C THR A 42 -16.27 -7.81 -11.52
N TYR A 43 -17.00 -8.90 -11.22
CA TYR A 43 -17.19 -9.39 -9.87
C TYR A 43 -15.83 -9.34 -9.20
N VAL A 44 -15.70 -8.44 -8.21
CA VAL A 44 -14.51 -8.32 -7.37
C VAL A 44 -14.14 -9.74 -6.97
N LYS A 45 -13.06 -10.29 -7.55
CA LYS A 45 -12.68 -11.68 -7.36
C LYS A 45 -12.58 -11.91 -5.86
N THR A 46 -13.60 -12.56 -5.32
CA THR A 46 -13.76 -12.66 -3.87
C THR A 46 -12.69 -13.64 -3.42
N VAL A 47 -11.64 -13.11 -2.80
CA VAL A 47 -10.51 -13.92 -2.37
C VAL A 47 -11.01 -14.86 -1.26
N PRO A 48 -10.78 -16.18 -1.35
CA PRO A 48 -11.18 -17.10 -0.30
C PRO A 48 -10.59 -16.67 1.04
N MET A 49 -11.40 -16.64 2.10
CA MET A 49 -10.97 -16.20 3.43
C MET A 49 -9.72 -16.96 3.92
N ARG A 50 -9.57 -18.23 3.52
CA ARG A 50 -8.39 -19.06 3.79
C ARG A 50 -7.09 -18.45 3.25
N THR A 51 -7.14 -17.86 2.06
CA THR A 51 -5.98 -17.20 1.45
C THR A 51 -5.61 -15.93 2.21
N VAL A 52 -6.61 -15.17 2.67
CA VAL A 52 -6.38 -13.98 3.51
C VAL A 52 -5.69 -14.37 4.82
N PHE A 53 -6.16 -15.44 5.48
CA PHE A 53 -5.52 -15.96 6.69
C PHE A 53 -4.09 -16.48 6.44
N ALA A 54 -3.85 -17.17 5.33
CA ALA A 54 -2.51 -17.65 4.99
C ALA A 54 -1.52 -16.50 4.79
N VAL A 55 -1.94 -15.44 4.08
CA VAL A 55 -1.12 -14.24 3.89
C VAL A 55 -0.88 -13.51 5.22
N ALA A 56 -1.93 -13.32 6.02
CA ALA A 56 -1.82 -12.69 7.33
C ALA A 56 -0.89 -13.46 8.27
N ALA A 57 -1.00 -14.79 8.31
CA ALA A 57 -0.12 -15.65 9.10
C ALA A 57 1.34 -15.55 8.64
N SER A 58 1.59 -15.53 7.32
CA SER A 58 2.94 -15.36 6.77
C SER A 58 3.56 -14.01 7.17
N LEU A 59 2.77 -12.93 7.12
CA LEU A 59 3.23 -11.60 7.53
C LEU A 59 3.48 -11.53 9.04
N ALA A 60 2.58 -12.09 9.85
CA ALA A 60 2.75 -12.15 11.30
C ALA A 60 4.03 -12.89 11.69
N LEU A 61 4.30 -14.04 11.06
CA LEU A 61 5.50 -14.84 11.32
C LEU A 61 6.78 -14.06 10.98
N LEU A 62 6.80 -13.38 9.83
CA LEU A 62 7.94 -12.55 9.42
C LEU A 62 8.21 -11.43 10.45
N ILE A 63 7.16 -10.74 10.90
CA ILE A 63 7.27 -9.68 11.91
C ILE A 63 7.76 -10.25 13.24
N SER A 64 7.17 -11.36 13.71
CA SER A 64 7.54 -11.98 14.98
C SER A 64 9.01 -12.43 15.00
N VAL A 65 9.52 -13.01 13.92
CA VAL A 65 10.92 -13.42 13.80
C VAL A 65 11.85 -12.21 13.85
N ASN A 66 11.52 -11.15 13.11
CA ASN A 66 12.34 -9.93 13.11
C ASN A 66 12.35 -9.25 14.49
N VAL A 67 11.21 -9.18 15.17
CA VAL A 67 11.12 -8.65 16.55
C VAL A 67 11.90 -9.52 17.54
N TYR A 68 11.83 -10.85 17.41
CA TYR A 68 12.55 -11.77 18.27
C TYR A 68 14.08 -11.59 18.16
N ILE A 69 14.59 -11.46 16.93
CA ILE A 69 16.03 -11.21 16.68
C ILE A 69 16.43 -9.85 17.26
N LEU A 70 15.64 -8.80 17.02
CA LEU A 70 15.92 -7.47 17.58
C LEU A 70 15.91 -7.46 19.11
N ASN A 71 14.99 -8.20 19.75
CA ASN A 71 14.93 -8.30 21.20
C ASN A 71 16.14 -9.04 21.78
N LYS A 72 16.59 -10.14 21.13
CA LYS A 72 17.81 -10.86 21.52
C LYS A 72 19.04 -9.95 21.49
N ILE A 73 19.20 -9.18 20.42
CA ILE A 73 20.32 -8.23 20.28
C ILE A 73 20.26 -7.15 21.36
N LYS A 74 19.08 -6.58 21.62
CA LYS A 74 18.89 -5.57 22.68
C LYS A 74 19.17 -6.11 24.09
N THR A 75 18.84 -7.37 24.38
CA THR A 75 19.17 -7.98 25.68
C THR A 75 20.66 -8.28 25.84
N THR A 76 21.37 -8.62 24.75
CA THR A 76 22.83 -8.81 24.80
C THR A 76 23.57 -7.49 25.03
N THR A 77 23.09 -6.38 24.44
CA THR A 77 23.69 -5.04 24.66
C THR A 77 23.37 -4.45 26.05
N LYS A 78 22.33 -4.94 26.75
CA LYS A 78 21.96 -4.46 28.11
C LYS A 78 22.73 -5.14 29.24
N SER A 79 23.64 -6.07 28.95
CA SER A 79 24.42 -6.76 29.98
C SER A 79 25.79 -6.13 30.28
N GLU A 80 26.09 -4.96 29.73
CA GLU A 80 27.25 -4.14 30.10
C GLU A 80 26.85 -2.67 30.23
N THR A 81 25.93 -2.40 31.15
CA THR A 81 25.89 -1.10 31.81
C THR A 81 26.16 -1.36 33.28
N LYS A 82 27.41 -1.70 33.59
CA LYS A 82 27.95 -1.27 34.88
C LYS A 82 27.86 0.25 34.83
N ASP A 83 27.14 0.81 35.79
CA ASP A 83 26.98 2.25 35.95
C ASP A 83 28.36 2.88 35.81
N ASP A 84 28.54 3.86 34.90
CA ASP A 84 29.87 4.43 34.59
C ASP A 84 30.57 4.93 35.88
N MET A 85 29.77 5.25 36.91
CA MET A 85 30.22 5.58 38.26
C MET A 85 30.90 4.42 39.00
N GLU A 86 30.40 3.19 38.88
CA GLU A 86 30.93 2.00 39.56
C GLU A 86 32.29 1.59 38.98
N THR A 87 32.48 1.76 37.68
CA THR A 87 33.77 1.50 37.00
C THR A 87 34.86 2.49 37.45
N VAL A 88 34.50 3.75 37.68
CA VAL A 88 35.44 4.78 38.15
C VAL A 88 35.83 4.52 39.62
N ILE A 89 34.89 4.08 40.45
CA ILE A 89 35.14 3.72 41.87
C ILE A 89 36.10 2.52 41.96
N GLU A 90 35.91 1.50 41.12
CA GLU A 90 36.79 0.33 41.03
C GLU A 90 38.19 0.71 40.52
N TYR A 91 38.29 1.56 39.50
CA TYR A 91 39.57 2.01 38.91
C TYR A 91 40.45 2.80 39.90
N TYR A 92 39.84 3.63 40.76
CA TYR A 92 40.57 4.41 41.77
C TYR A 92 40.68 3.69 43.13
N GLY A 93 40.18 2.45 43.25
CA GLY A 93 40.29 1.66 44.46
C GLY A 93 39.70 2.35 45.70
N LEU A 94 38.65 3.15 45.52
CA LEU A 94 38.02 3.90 46.60
C LEU A 94 37.07 2.99 47.38
N ASP A 95 37.63 1.99 48.08
CA ASP A 95 36.90 1.30 49.14
C ASP A 95 36.79 2.25 50.34
N ASN A 96 35.56 2.55 50.74
CA ASN A 96 35.25 3.42 51.86
C ASN A 96 35.47 2.68 53.19
N GLN A 97 36.73 2.35 53.49
CA GLN A 97 37.20 1.82 54.78
C GLN A 97 38.12 2.86 55.45
N THR A 98 37.65 4.09 55.60
CA THR A 98 38.24 5.03 56.58
C THR A 98 37.57 4.85 57.93
N ASN A 99 37.83 3.72 58.59
CA ASN A 99 37.85 3.69 60.04
C ASN A 99 39.23 4.21 60.49
N ILE A 100 39.35 5.54 60.58
CA ILE A 100 40.47 6.19 61.27
C ILE A 100 40.22 5.97 62.76
N TYR A 101 40.92 5.01 63.37
CA TYR A 101 41.07 4.95 64.81
C TYR A 101 42.40 5.61 65.20
N LEU A 102 42.26 6.60 66.09
CA LEU A 102 43.32 7.37 66.78
C LEU A 102 44.40 6.49 67.41
#